data_AF-A0A452Y9F3-F1
#
_entry.id   AF-A0A452Y9F3-F1
#
_cell.length_a   1.000
_cell.length_b   1.000
_cell.length_c   1.000
_cell.angle_alpha   90.00
_cell.angle_beta   90.00
_cell.angle_gamma   90.00
#
_symmetry.space_group_name_H-M   'P 1'
#
loop_
_entity.id
_entity.type
_entity.pdbx_description
1 polymer ?
#
loop_
_entity_poly.entity_id
_entity_poly.type
_entity_poly.pdbx_seq_one_letter_code
_entity_poly.pdbx_strand_id
1 'polypeptide(L)' 'MILPADYLAPDLIRCIATECGVDIDEYPEAMIIDHINYDSTLVEGDHTLIAGDDLIQSGVILGSKKIDLCGREHAS' A
#
# COMPACT_ATOMS: atom_id res chain seq x y z
N MET A 1 -14.64 -7.56 9.00
CA MET A 1 -14.61 -7.77 7.54
C MET A 1 -13.24 -7.33 7.06
N ILE A 2 -12.63 -8.02 6.10
CA ILE A 2 -11.35 -7.62 5.48
C ILE A 2 -11.59 -7.64 3.97
N LEU A 3 -11.36 -6.52 3.31
CA LEU A 3 -11.60 -6.33 1.88
C LEU A 3 -10.32 -5.85 1.21
N PRO A 4 -9.59 -6.74 0.50
CA PRO A 4 -8.53 -6.30 -0.38
C PRO A 4 -9.15 -5.68 -1.64
N ALA A 5 -8.52 -4.62 -2.14
CA ALA A 5 -8.90 -3.93 -3.36
C ALA A 5 -7.64 -3.49 -4.09
N ASP A 6 -7.64 -3.58 -5.41
CA ASP A 6 -6.62 -3.03 -6.29
C ASP A 6 -7.25 -1.95 -7.20
N TYR A 7 -6.52 -1.50 -8.22
CA TYR A 7 -7.00 -0.47 -9.15
C TYR A 7 -8.26 -0.88 -9.94
N LEU A 8 -8.64 -2.16 -9.93
CA LEU A 8 -9.85 -2.71 -10.55
C LEU A 8 -11.02 -2.84 -9.56
N ALA A 9 -10.93 -2.20 -8.38
CA ALA A 9 -11.97 -2.23 -7.36
C ALA A 9 -13.36 -1.91 -7.95
N PRO A 10 -14.33 -2.82 -7.86
CA PRO A 10 -15.70 -2.55 -8.29
C PRO A 10 -16.38 -1.47 -7.46
N ASP A 11 -17.39 -0.82 -8.03
CA ASP A 11 -18.20 0.20 -7.34
C ASP A 11 -18.76 -0.29 -5.99
N LEU A 12 -19.13 -1.57 -5.90
CA LEU A 12 -19.61 -2.16 -4.66
C LEU A 12 -18.57 -2.04 -3.52
N ILE A 13 -17.27 -2.27 -3.80
CA ILE A 13 -16.20 -2.13 -2.79
C ILE A 13 -16.07 -0.66 -2.38
N ARG A 14 -16.14 0.26 -3.34
CA ARG A 14 -16.08 1.71 -3.08
C ARG A 14 -17.26 2.16 -2.21
N CYS A 15 -18.47 1.73 -2.52
CA CYS A 15 -19.66 2.03 -1.72
C CYS A 15 -19.52 1.52 -0.28
N ILE A 16 -19.07 0.28 -0.09
CA ILE A 16 -18.86 -0.28 1.25
C ILE A 16 -17.79 0.51 2.02
N ALA A 17 -16.70 0.91 1.36
CA ALA A 17 -15.65 1.73 1.96
C ALA A 17 -16.21 3.09 2.41
N THR A 18 -16.98 3.78 1.55
CA THR A 18 -17.58 5.09 1.86
C THR A 18 -18.59 4.98 3.02
N GLU A 19 -19.36 3.88 3.11
CA GLU A 19 -20.24 3.61 4.26
C GLU A 19 -19.47 3.43 5.58
N CYS A 20 -18.18 3.05 5.51
CA CYS A 20 -17.28 2.94 6.65
C CYS A 20 -16.46 4.22 6.90
N GLY A 21 -16.66 5.29 6.11
CA GLY A 21 -15.94 6.55 6.21
C GLY A 21 -14.55 6.54 5.56
N VAL A 22 -14.32 5.64 4.59
CA VAL A 22 -13.08 5.56 3.80
C VAL A 22 -13.42 5.76 2.33
N ASP A 23 -12.80 6.72 1.66
CA ASP A 23 -13.01 6.95 0.24
C ASP A 23 -11.84 6.39 -0.58
N ILE A 24 -12.18 5.57 -1.58
CA ILE A 24 -11.24 5.04 -2.58
C ILE A 24 -11.37 5.91 -3.83
N ASP A 25 -10.24 6.20 -4.49
CA ASP A 25 -10.24 7.03 -5.71
C ASP A 25 -11.23 6.49 -6.76
N GLU A 26 -12.01 7.39 -7.36
CA GLU A 26 -13.08 7.07 -8.32
C GLU A 26 -12.55 6.83 -9.74
N TYR A 27 -11.36 7.34 -10.08
CA TYR A 27 -10.80 7.21 -11.42
C TYR A 27 -10.47 5.73 -11.71
N PRO A 28 -10.97 5.17 -12.82
CA PRO A 28 -10.58 3.83 -13.24
C PRO A 28 -9.06 3.77 -13.43
N GLU A 29 -8.41 2.74 -12.92
CA GLU A 29 -6.95 2.57 -13.05
C GLU A 29 -6.12 3.57 -12.23
N ALA A 30 -6.71 4.27 -11.26
CA ALA A 30 -5.94 5.01 -10.27
C ALA A 30 -5.01 4.07 -9.48
N MET A 31 -3.72 4.43 -9.44
CA MET A 31 -2.68 3.70 -8.71
C MET A 31 -1.92 4.65 -7.80
N ILE A 32 -1.29 4.10 -6.76
CA ILE A 32 -0.39 4.85 -5.88
C ILE A 32 0.98 4.94 -6.57
N ILE A 33 1.51 6.16 -6.72
CA ILE A 33 2.78 6.44 -7.40
C ILE A 33 3.73 7.14 -6.43
N ASP A 34 4.97 6.65 -6.32
CA ASP A 34 6.04 7.29 -5.54
C ASP A 34 7.34 7.33 -6.35
N HIS A 35 7.97 8.50 -6.44
CA HIS A 35 9.21 8.70 -7.19
C HIS A 35 10.48 8.58 -6.34
N ILE A 36 10.35 8.46 -5.02
CA ILE A 36 11.45 8.41 -4.05
C ILE A 36 11.55 7.00 -3.46
N ASN A 37 10.42 6.41 -3.09
CA ASN A 37 10.36 5.17 -2.32
C ASN A 37 9.78 3.98 -3.10
N TYR A 38 9.99 3.92 -4.42
CA TYR A 38 9.59 2.78 -5.25
C TYR A 38 10.71 1.74 -5.40
N ASP A 39 10.32 0.50 -5.67
CA ASP A 39 11.26 -0.56 -6.03
C ASP A 39 11.63 -0.48 -7.53
N SER A 40 12.80 0.08 -7.80
CA SER A 40 13.36 0.20 -9.16
C SER A 40 13.85 -1.11 -9.77
N THR A 41 13.92 -2.20 -8.99
CA THR A 41 14.46 -3.49 -9.46
C THR A 41 13.40 -4.36 -10.13
N LEU A 42 12.12 -4.18 -9.77
CA LEU A 42 11.02 -5.00 -10.26
C LEU A 42 10.16 -4.30 -11.32
N VAL A 43 10.10 -2.96 -11.32
CA VAL A 43 9.28 -2.17 -12.25
C VAL A 43 10.02 -0.88 -12.62
N GLU A 44 10.80 -0.96 -13.70
CA GLU A 44 11.46 0.22 -14.27
C GLU A 44 10.40 1.11 -14.95
N GLY A 45 10.20 2.33 -14.42
CA GLY A 45 9.41 3.38 -15.05
C GLY A 45 7.96 3.55 -14.57
N ASP A 46 7.36 2.52 -13.96
CA ASP A 46 5.94 2.59 -13.53
C ASP A 46 5.77 3.17 -12.12
N HIS A 47 6.80 3.10 -11.26
CA HIS A 47 6.80 3.74 -9.93
C HIS A 47 5.60 3.38 -9.02
N THR A 48 4.97 2.22 -9.26
CA THR A 48 3.75 1.75 -8.59
C THR A 48 4.02 0.77 -7.43
N LEU A 49 5.19 0.13 -7.41
CA LEU A 49 5.58 -0.77 -6.33
C LEU A 49 6.27 0.01 -5.22
N ILE A 50 5.54 0.29 -4.15
CA ILE A 50 5.96 1.21 -3.09
C ILE A 50 6.57 0.44 -1.91
N ALA A 51 7.71 0.91 -1.41
CA ALA A 51 8.36 0.39 -0.21
C ALA A 51 8.37 1.47 0.89
N GLY A 52 7.68 1.21 2.01
CA GLY A 52 7.59 2.14 3.13
C GLY A 52 7.71 1.46 4.50
N ASP A 53 8.09 2.24 5.52
CA ASP A 53 8.24 1.80 6.91
C ASP A 53 7.50 2.69 7.93
N ASP A 54 6.70 3.66 7.45
CA ASP A 54 5.84 4.49 8.29
C ASP A 54 4.55 3.75 8.64
N LEU A 55 4.62 2.97 9.72
CA LEU A 55 3.53 2.15 10.21
C LEU A 55 2.87 2.75 11.45
N ILE A 56 1.60 2.45 11.68
CA ILE A 56 0.89 2.85 12.91
C ILE A 56 1.60 2.33 14.17
N GLN A 57 1.93 3.21 15.11
CA GLN A 57 2.67 2.84 16.31
C GLN A 57 1.77 2.20 17.37
N SER A 58 1.28 0.98 17.11
CA SER A 58 0.41 0.23 18.03
C SER A 58 0.83 -1.23 18.12
N GLY A 59 1.33 -1.64 19.29
CA GLY A 59 1.70 -3.03 19.57
C GLY A 59 0.52 -4.00 19.61
N VAL A 60 -0.72 -3.51 19.71
CA VAL A 60 -1.93 -4.34 19.64
C VAL A 60 -2.25 -4.70 18.18
N ILE A 61 -1.99 -3.78 17.24
CA ILE A 61 -2.32 -3.96 15.82
C ILE A 61 -1.15 -4.62 15.08
N LEU A 62 0.08 -4.13 15.27
CA LEU A 62 1.28 -4.64 14.58
C LEU A 62 1.98 -5.78 15.33
N GLY A 63 1.65 -6.00 16.60
CA GLY A 63 2.38 -6.89 17.49
C GLY A 63 3.66 -6.26 18.06
N SER A 64 4.40 -7.04 18.85
CA SER A 64 5.64 -6.60 19.52
C SER A 64 6.91 -6.80 18.71
N LYS A 65 6.82 -7.46 17.55
CA LYS A 65 7.95 -7.70 16.66
C LYS A 65 8.07 -6.53 15.68
N LYS A 66 9.28 -6.00 15.55
CA LYS A 66 9.58 -5.07 14.46
C LYS A 66 9.41 -5.80 13.14
N ILE A 67 8.72 -5.17 12.20
CA ILE A 67 8.63 -5.67 10.83
C ILE A 67 9.95 -5.32 10.17
N ASP A 68 10.77 -6.34 9.90
CA ASP A 68 12.00 -6.18 9.14
C ASP A 68 11.65 -6.15 7.65
N LEU A 69 12.14 -5.13 6.96
CA LEU A 69 12.03 -5.03 5.51
C LEU A 69 12.93 -6.10 4.88
N CYS A 70 12.34 -7.01 4.12
CA CYS A 70 13.11 -7.96 3.32
C CYS A 70 13.81 -7.19 2.18
N GLY A 71 15.14 -7.03 2.25
CA GLY A 71 15.90 -6.40 1.15
C GLY A 71 17.14 -5.57 1.51
N ARG A 72 17.53 -5.41 2.79
CA ARG A 72 18.79 -4.71 3.13
C ARG A 72 19.96 -5.68 3.33
N GLU A 73 20.38 -6.33 2.24
CA GLU A 73 21.67 -7.02 2.14
C GLU A 73 22.49 -6.25 1.09
N HIS A 74 23.57 -5.60 1.53
CA HIS A 74 24.45 -4.70 0.76
C HIS A 74 24.01 -3.24 0.60
N ALA A 75 24.20 -2.46 1.67
CA ALA A 75 24.74 -1.10 1.52
C ALA A 75 26.09 -1.08 2.25
N SER A 76 27.18 -1.21 1.48
CA SER A 76 28.55 -0.96 1.93
C SER A 76 28.97 0.46 1.57
#